data_AF-A0A2N9AHS5-F1
#
_entry.id   AF-A0A2N9AHS5-F1
#
_cell.length_a   1.000
_cell.length_b   1.000
_cell.length_c   1.000
_cell.angle_alpha   90.00
_cell.angle_beta   90.00
_cell.angle_gamma   90.00
#
_symmetry.space_group_name_H-M   'P 1'
#
loop_
_entity.id
_entity.type
_entity.pdbx_description
1 polymer ?
#
loop_
_entity_poly.entity_id
_entity_poly.type
_entity_poly.pdbx_seq_one_letter_code
_entity_poly.pdbx_strand_id
1 'polypeptide(L)'
;MTSPLVAASGRAPLDEVGTVASQALGPVFSETVQSARMEQPLRDPLARKLATYVDLTPGDLLDLEEWAANGRRFAAQTPLLHQSDVPESAILVLDGFACRYKFLTNGRRQITAYLLPGDLFELDLDFRLPLDCAVGTLTACQLAFIPRADYEDLIGRRPRIARALQMVRLTEAATLREWITNLGSRSGPERLAHFLCEMLLRLRTAGLAPGNQYSFPITQADLADTLGMSCVHINRVLQKLRRDGLIELSGRRLTILKPEGLRLLAEYDASYLEPAAVPLRPSAIDKLNA
;
A
#
# COMPACT_ATOMS: atom_id res chain seq x y z
N MET A 1 -54.22 29.25 -23.82
CA MET A 1 -55.45 28.77 -23.17
C MET A 1 -55.06 27.66 -22.19
N THR A 2 -55.38 27.87 -20.90
CA THR A 2 -55.68 26.87 -19.84
C THR A 2 -54.72 25.69 -19.59
N SER A 3 -53.69 25.87 -18.75
CA SER A 3 -53.65 25.58 -17.28
C SER A 3 -54.63 24.53 -16.67
N PRO A 4 -54.44 24.04 -15.42
CA PRO A 4 -53.52 22.99 -14.92
C PRO A 4 -54.24 21.97 -13.96
N LEU A 5 -53.53 21.02 -13.32
CA LEU A 5 -54.01 20.31 -12.11
C LEU A 5 -52.85 19.55 -11.42
N VAL A 6 -52.60 19.45 -10.11
CA VAL A 6 -52.94 20.16 -8.86
C VAL A 6 -51.89 19.66 -7.84
N ALA A 7 -51.52 20.51 -6.88
CA ALA A 7 -50.63 20.18 -5.76
C ALA A 7 -51.34 19.39 -4.64
N ALA A 8 -50.57 18.63 -3.87
CA ALA A 8 -50.94 18.32 -2.47
C ALA A 8 -49.67 18.19 -1.61
N SER A 9 -49.52 19.16 -0.71
CA SER A 9 -48.63 19.19 0.44
C SER A 9 -49.14 18.28 1.56
N GLY A 10 -48.24 17.63 2.29
CA GLY A 10 -48.56 16.97 3.57
C GLY A 10 -47.30 16.65 4.39
N ARG A 11 -47.14 17.35 5.52
CA ARG A 11 -46.08 17.14 6.53
C ARG A 11 -46.48 16.01 7.50
N ALA A 12 -45.51 15.13 7.81
CA ALA A 12 -45.23 14.33 9.02
C ALA A 12 -46.37 13.49 9.68
N PRO A 13 -46.02 12.33 10.28
CA PRO A 13 -45.48 12.34 11.65
C PRO A 13 -44.25 11.43 11.89
N LEU A 14 -43.56 11.76 12.97
CA LEU A 14 -42.53 10.98 13.66
C LEU A 14 -43.17 9.74 14.33
N ASP A 15 -42.30 8.78 14.64
CA ASP A 15 -42.51 7.58 15.48
C ASP A 15 -43.13 6.36 14.79
N GLU A 16 -42.26 5.50 14.25
CA GLU A 16 -42.36 4.07 14.53
C GLU A 16 -40.98 3.41 14.51
N VAL A 17 -40.56 3.01 15.70
CA VAL A 17 -39.32 2.33 16.04
C VAL A 17 -39.44 0.88 15.56
N GLY A 18 -38.76 0.56 14.45
CA GLY A 18 -38.63 -0.79 13.92
C GLY A 18 -37.17 -1.24 13.95
N THR A 19 -36.75 -1.79 15.08
CA THR A 19 -35.47 -2.46 15.30
C THR A 19 -35.23 -3.54 14.24
N VAL A 20 -34.27 -3.31 13.33
CA VAL A 20 -33.67 -4.38 12.54
C VAL A 20 -32.16 -4.39 12.80
N ALA A 21 -31.76 -5.53 13.37
CA ALA A 21 -30.45 -5.89 13.87
C ALA A 21 -29.25 -5.38 13.06
N SER A 22 -28.44 -4.58 13.75
CA SER A 22 -27.00 -4.44 13.54
C SER A 22 -26.31 -5.78 13.81
N GLN A 23 -25.86 -6.46 12.75
CA GLN A 23 -24.96 -7.61 12.75
C GLN A 23 -24.18 -7.54 11.42
N ALA A 24 -22.86 -7.62 11.32
CA ALA A 24 -21.80 -7.76 12.30
C ALA A 24 -20.59 -6.98 11.75
N LEU A 25 -19.89 -6.30 12.66
CA LEU A 25 -18.63 -5.61 12.41
C LEU A 25 -17.59 -6.58 11.81
N GLY A 26 -16.98 -6.17 10.71
CA GLY A 26 -15.74 -6.76 10.20
C GLY A 26 -14.63 -6.72 11.27
N PRO A 27 -13.56 -7.51 11.11
CA PRO A 27 -12.69 -7.89 12.21
C PRO A 27 -12.15 -6.65 12.93
N VAL A 28 -12.57 -6.53 14.18
CA VAL A 28 -11.93 -5.75 15.22
C VAL A 28 -10.45 -6.13 15.21
N PHE A 29 -9.57 -5.12 15.11
CA PHE A 29 -8.13 -5.26 15.32
C PHE A 29 -7.90 -6.16 16.53
N SER A 30 -7.52 -7.43 16.27
CA SER A 30 -7.13 -8.30 17.35
C SER A 30 -5.72 -7.89 17.76
N GLU A 31 -5.64 -6.96 18.72
CA GLU A 31 -4.43 -6.62 19.47
C GLU A 31 -3.80 -7.84 20.19
N THR A 32 -4.38 -9.04 20.04
CA THR A 32 -4.03 -10.25 20.79
C THR A 32 -3.07 -11.19 20.06
N VAL A 33 -2.71 -10.93 18.79
CA VAL A 33 -1.70 -11.77 18.08
C VAL A 33 -0.27 -11.21 18.24
N GLN A 34 -0.10 -9.98 18.74
CA GLN A 34 1.21 -9.33 18.86
C GLN A 34 1.98 -9.68 20.16
N SER A 35 1.37 -10.39 21.12
CA SER A 35 1.86 -10.44 22.50
C SER A 35 2.63 -11.70 22.88
N ALA A 36 3.16 -12.48 21.92
CA ALA A 36 4.04 -13.61 22.25
C ALA A 36 5.25 -13.75 21.30
N ARG A 37 6.38 -13.17 21.77
CA ARG A 37 7.78 -13.60 21.59
C ARG A 37 8.47 -13.37 20.23
N MET A 38 9.01 -12.15 20.08
CA MET A 38 10.38 -11.93 19.60
C MET A 38 11.04 -10.89 20.52
N GLU A 39 12.03 -11.28 21.33
CA GLU A 39 12.65 -10.43 22.38
C GLU A 39 13.53 -9.28 21.85
N GLN A 40 13.60 -9.09 20.53
CA GLN A 40 14.13 -7.86 19.92
C GLN A 40 13.29 -7.51 18.70
N PRO A 41 12.86 -6.24 18.53
CA PRO A 41 12.16 -5.84 17.32
C PRO A 41 13.10 -6.06 16.13
N LEU A 42 12.66 -6.86 15.16
CA LEU A 42 13.35 -7.05 13.87
C LEU A 42 13.84 -5.68 13.37
N ARG A 43 15.13 -5.48 13.14
CA ARG A 43 15.63 -4.15 12.76
C ARG A 43 15.40 -3.85 11.29
N ASP A 44 15.39 -4.90 10.46
CA ASP A 44 15.22 -4.81 9.02
C ASP A 44 13.74 -4.66 8.60
N PRO A 45 13.37 -3.60 7.87
CA PRO A 45 12.03 -3.42 7.31
C PRO A 45 11.56 -4.57 6.41
N LEU A 46 12.47 -5.22 5.65
CA LEU A 46 12.10 -6.35 4.80
C LEU A 46 11.69 -7.55 5.64
N ALA A 47 12.52 -7.96 6.61
CA ALA A 47 12.19 -9.03 7.54
C ALA A 47 10.85 -8.78 8.26
N ARG A 48 10.58 -7.55 8.73
CA ARG A 48 9.28 -7.18 9.32
C ARG A 48 8.12 -7.43 8.38
N LYS A 49 8.26 -6.99 7.12
CA LYS A 49 7.23 -7.14 6.11
C LYS A 49 7.00 -8.61 5.77
N LEU A 50 8.06 -9.41 5.59
CA LEU A 50 7.90 -10.82 5.26
C LEU A 50 7.30 -11.62 6.45
N ALA A 51 7.63 -11.22 7.69
CA ALA A 51 7.09 -11.81 8.90
C ALA A 51 5.56 -11.64 9.05
N THR A 52 4.92 -10.70 8.33
CA THR A 52 3.45 -10.59 8.33
C THR A 52 2.77 -11.70 7.54
N TYR A 53 3.50 -12.42 6.68
CA TYR A 53 2.95 -13.48 5.83
C TYR A 53 3.33 -14.89 6.29
N VAL A 54 4.50 -15.04 6.90
CA VAL A 54 5.05 -16.33 7.35
C VAL A 54 5.89 -16.12 8.60
N ASP A 55 6.01 -17.12 9.49
CA ASP A 55 7.04 -17.03 10.55
C ASP A 55 8.43 -17.16 9.90
N LEU A 56 9.41 -16.36 10.27
CA LEU A 56 10.77 -16.47 9.73
C LEU A 56 11.66 -17.22 10.73
N THR A 57 12.47 -18.15 10.24
CA THR A 57 13.47 -18.82 11.08
C THR A 57 14.68 -17.91 11.31
N PRO A 58 15.51 -18.15 12.35
CA PRO A 58 16.74 -17.38 12.55
C PRO A 58 17.67 -17.40 11.33
N GLY A 59 17.72 -18.53 10.62
CA GLY A 59 18.49 -18.62 9.38
C GLY A 59 17.89 -17.79 8.25
N ASP A 60 16.57 -17.64 8.17
CA ASP A 60 15.93 -16.79 7.16
C ASP A 60 16.25 -15.32 7.43
N LEU A 61 16.27 -14.91 8.71
CA LEU A 61 16.62 -13.56 9.11
C LEU A 61 18.06 -13.19 8.73
N LEU A 62 19.01 -14.11 8.94
CA LEU A 62 20.41 -13.90 8.56
C LEU A 62 20.57 -13.69 7.04
N ASP A 63 19.91 -14.52 6.24
CA ASP A 63 19.99 -14.40 4.77
C ASP A 63 19.34 -13.09 4.28
N LEU A 64 18.25 -12.63 4.91
CA LEU A 64 17.62 -11.33 4.60
C LEU A 64 18.50 -10.13 5.02
N GLU A 65 19.19 -10.23 6.16
CA GLU A 65 20.15 -9.22 6.59
C GLU A 65 21.32 -9.08 5.61
N GLU A 66 21.75 -10.20 5.00
CA GLU A 66 22.79 -10.19 3.97
C GLU A 66 22.35 -9.40 2.72
N TRP A 67 21.11 -9.58 2.26
CA TRP A 67 20.53 -8.76 1.19
C TRP A 67 20.51 -7.27 1.53
N ALA A 68 20.32 -6.93 2.81
CA ALA A 68 20.28 -5.54 3.27
C ALA A 68 21.67 -4.92 3.49
N ALA A 69 22.75 -5.72 3.59
CA ALA A 69 24.06 -5.26 4.02
C ALA A 69 24.74 -4.27 3.05
N ASN A 70 24.45 -4.37 1.74
CA ASN A 70 25.17 -3.63 0.68
C ASN A 70 24.36 -2.47 0.08
N GLY A 71 23.77 -1.64 0.95
CA GLY A 71 22.98 -0.48 0.54
C GLY A 71 23.80 0.65 -0.09
N ARG A 72 23.47 1.05 -1.32
CA ARG A 72 24.02 2.20 -2.03
C ARG A 72 23.09 3.42 -1.90
N ARG A 73 23.66 4.62 -1.82
CA ARG A 73 22.89 5.87 -1.73
C ARG A 73 22.61 6.46 -3.10
N PHE A 74 21.38 6.93 -3.29
CA PHE A 74 20.92 7.64 -4.48
C PHE A 74 20.27 8.95 -4.06
N ALA A 75 20.46 10.00 -4.87
CA ALA A 75 19.81 11.28 -4.64
C ALA A 75 18.30 11.20 -4.88
N ALA A 76 17.57 12.24 -4.47
CA ALA A 76 16.16 12.37 -4.84
C ALA A 76 16.00 12.57 -6.34
N GLN A 77 14.85 12.15 -6.89
CA GLN A 77 14.50 12.35 -8.30
C GLN A 77 15.52 11.72 -9.27
N THR A 78 16.09 10.57 -8.87
CA THR A 78 17.07 9.81 -9.67
C THR A 78 16.35 8.67 -10.39
N PRO A 79 16.35 8.63 -11.74
CA PRO A 79 15.92 7.46 -12.49
C PRO A 79 16.82 6.26 -12.15
N LEU A 80 16.22 5.12 -11.86
CA LEU A 80 16.92 3.87 -11.52
C LEU A 80 16.85 2.89 -12.69
N LEU A 81 15.65 2.72 -13.24
CA LEU A 81 15.37 1.82 -14.36
C LEU A 81 14.41 2.54 -15.32
N HIS A 82 14.60 2.33 -16.61
CA HIS A 82 13.76 2.86 -17.66
C HIS A 82 12.79 1.80 -18.17
N GLN A 83 11.70 2.25 -18.79
CA GLN A 83 10.81 1.36 -19.49
C GLN A 83 11.58 0.62 -20.60
N SER A 84 11.32 -0.67 -20.75
CA SER A 84 12.01 -1.60 -21.65
C SER A 84 13.40 -2.07 -21.20
N ASP A 85 13.93 -1.58 -20.07
CA ASP A 85 15.12 -2.17 -19.47
C ASP A 85 14.84 -3.63 -19.08
N VAL A 86 15.87 -4.48 -19.09
CA VAL A 86 15.78 -5.85 -18.59
C VAL A 86 16.57 -5.92 -17.28
N PRO A 87 15.92 -5.98 -16.11
CA PRO A 87 16.62 -5.92 -14.83
C PRO A 87 17.47 -7.17 -14.60
N GLU A 88 18.70 -6.97 -14.12
CA GLU A 88 19.62 -8.04 -13.72
C GLU A 88 19.67 -8.25 -12.20
N SER A 89 18.94 -7.42 -11.45
CA SER A 89 18.89 -7.47 -10.00
C SER A 89 17.52 -7.07 -9.50
N ALA A 90 17.08 -7.70 -8.42
CA ALA A 90 16.00 -7.17 -7.61
C ALA A 90 16.53 -5.98 -6.82
N ILE A 91 15.67 -5.02 -6.54
CA ILE A 91 16.07 -3.82 -5.79
C ILE A 91 15.25 -3.76 -4.51
N LEU A 92 15.96 -3.67 -3.39
CA LEU A 92 15.39 -3.53 -2.05
C LEU A 92 15.53 -2.07 -1.61
N VAL A 93 14.42 -1.47 -1.19
CA VAL A 93 14.42 -0.16 -0.54
C VAL A 93 14.77 -0.34 0.94
N LEU A 94 15.91 0.22 1.37
CA LEU A 94 16.35 0.20 2.77
C LEU A 94 15.93 1.47 3.52
N ASP A 95 16.00 2.61 2.84
CA ASP A 95 15.55 3.91 3.34
C ASP A 95 15.10 4.80 2.17
N GLY A 96 14.22 5.75 2.45
CA GLY A 96 13.65 6.67 1.47
C GLY A 96 12.43 6.11 0.72
N PHE A 97 11.94 6.90 -0.23
CA PHE A 97 10.74 6.61 -1.02
C PHE A 97 11.12 6.58 -2.49
N ALA A 98 10.81 5.48 -3.16
CA ALA A 98 10.89 5.36 -4.61
C ALA A 98 9.49 5.11 -5.19
N CYS A 99 9.39 5.07 -6.51
CA CYS A 99 8.13 4.79 -7.18
C CYS A 99 8.32 4.11 -8.53
N ARG A 100 7.27 3.40 -8.96
CA ARG A 100 7.06 3.02 -10.36
C ARG A 100 6.22 4.10 -11.02
N TYR A 101 6.60 4.47 -12.24
CA TYR A 101 5.86 5.45 -13.01
C TYR A 101 5.92 5.20 -14.51
N LYS A 102 4.96 5.77 -15.24
CA LYS A 102 4.94 5.79 -16.71
C LYS A 102 4.84 7.21 -17.21
N PHE A 103 5.51 7.50 -18.32
CA PHE A 103 5.27 8.72 -19.08
C PHE A 103 4.27 8.43 -20.20
N LEU A 104 3.31 9.33 -20.35
CA LEU A 104 2.43 9.37 -21.51
C LEU A 104 3.13 10.10 -22.66
N THR A 105 2.65 9.89 -23.89
CA THR A 105 3.17 10.57 -25.09
C THR A 105 3.08 12.10 -25.00
N ASN A 106 2.16 12.62 -24.18
CA ASN A 106 2.03 14.06 -23.92
C ASN A 106 2.91 14.57 -22.77
N GLY A 107 3.88 13.77 -22.31
CA GLY A 107 4.85 14.13 -21.27
C GLY A 107 4.32 14.06 -19.84
N ARG A 108 3.02 13.77 -19.64
CA ARG A 108 2.49 13.59 -18.28
C ARG A 108 3.02 12.30 -17.66
N ARG A 109 3.37 12.38 -16.38
CA ARG A 109 3.77 11.23 -15.56
C ARG A 109 2.55 10.67 -14.83
N GLN A 110 2.46 9.36 -14.74
CA GLN A 110 1.53 8.66 -13.85
C GLN A 110 2.35 7.79 -12.92
N ILE A 111 2.26 8.03 -11.61
CA ILE A 111 2.83 7.14 -10.59
C ILE A 111 1.86 5.97 -10.41
N THR A 112 2.38 4.75 -10.51
CA THR A 112 1.59 3.50 -10.47
C THR A 112 1.86 2.66 -9.22
N ALA A 113 2.95 2.91 -8.51
CA ALA A 113 3.21 2.34 -7.20
C ALA A 113 4.20 3.21 -6.42
N TYR A 114 4.06 3.23 -5.09
CA TYR A 114 5.12 3.67 -4.19
C TYR A 114 5.94 2.46 -3.71
N LEU A 115 7.23 2.68 -3.52
CA LEU A 115 8.19 1.71 -3.02
C LEU A 115 8.78 2.30 -1.73
N LEU A 116 8.49 1.63 -0.62
CA LEU A 116 8.80 2.04 0.75
C LEU A 116 9.87 1.15 1.36
N PRO A 117 10.50 1.54 2.48
CA PRO A 117 11.47 0.68 3.13
C PRO A 117 10.89 -0.71 3.45
N GLY A 118 11.60 -1.76 3.02
CA GLY A 118 11.16 -3.15 3.06
C GLY A 118 10.44 -3.64 1.80
N ASP A 119 10.16 -2.76 0.84
CA ASP A 119 9.66 -3.15 -0.48
C ASP A 119 10.83 -3.64 -1.36
N LEU A 120 10.64 -4.83 -1.94
CA LEU A 120 11.44 -5.36 -3.04
C LEU A 120 10.68 -5.14 -4.34
N PHE A 121 11.38 -4.74 -5.39
CA PHE A 121 10.81 -4.66 -6.72
C PHE A 121 11.72 -5.33 -7.75
N GLU A 122 11.12 -5.69 -8.87
CA GLU A 122 11.68 -6.57 -9.90
C GLU A 122 11.97 -7.98 -9.39
N LEU A 123 10.93 -8.63 -8.85
CA LEU A 123 10.96 -10.00 -8.29
C LEU A 123 10.82 -11.11 -9.36
N ASP A 124 10.54 -10.73 -10.61
CA ASP A 124 10.26 -11.64 -11.73
C ASP A 124 11.47 -11.77 -12.68
N LEU A 125 12.67 -11.78 -12.09
CA LEU A 125 13.95 -11.76 -12.79
C LEU A 125 14.15 -12.96 -13.73
N ASP A 126 13.59 -14.12 -13.38
CA ASP A 126 13.72 -15.40 -14.09
C ASP A 126 13.26 -15.30 -15.56
N PHE A 127 12.26 -14.45 -15.83
CA PHE A 127 11.66 -14.34 -17.17
C PHE A 127 12.41 -13.40 -18.11
N ARG A 128 13.37 -12.61 -17.59
CA ARG A 128 14.15 -11.61 -18.37
C ARG A 128 13.28 -10.70 -19.23
N LEU A 129 12.10 -10.35 -18.72
CA LEU A 129 11.16 -9.53 -19.45
C LEU A 129 11.56 -8.06 -19.39
N PRO A 130 11.34 -7.30 -20.48
CA PRO A 130 11.48 -5.85 -20.44
C PRO A 130 10.46 -5.24 -19.49
N LEU A 131 10.87 -4.19 -18.76
CA LEU A 131 9.98 -3.46 -17.86
C LEU A 131 8.87 -2.75 -18.63
N ASP A 132 7.65 -2.79 -18.09
CA ASP A 132 6.49 -2.08 -18.63
C ASP A 132 6.35 -0.65 -18.08
N CYS A 133 7.19 -0.28 -17.12
CA CYS A 133 7.25 1.03 -16.46
C CYS A 133 8.69 1.41 -16.11
N ALA A 134 8.88 2.67 -15.73
CA ALA A 134 10.15 3.16 -15.19
C ALA A 134 10.12 3.15 -13.66
N VAL A 135 11.31 3.14 -13.06
CA VAL A 135 11.49 3.26 -11.61
C VAL A 135 12.42 4.43 -11.30
N GLY A 136 12.07 5.22 -10.30
CA GLY A 136 12.94 6.29 -9.82
C GLY A 136 12.72 6.62 -8.35
N THR A 137 13.68 7.31 -7.76
CA THR A 137 13.61 7.79 -6.38
C THR A 137 12.76 9.06 -6.28
N LEU A 138 11.94 9.18 -5.24
CA LEU A 138 11.21 10.41 -4.91
C LEU A 138 11.99 11.25 -3.90
N THR A 139 12.62 10.58 -2.93
CA THR A 139 13.54 11.18 -1.96
C THR A 139 14.95 10.66 -2.18
N ALA A 140 15.93 11.17 -1.41
CA ALA A 140 17.17 10.41 -1.28
C ALA A 140 16.84 9.01 -0.73
N CYS A 141 17.43 7.98 -1.30
CA CYS A 141 17.17 6.59 -0.95
C CYS A 141 18.47 5.84 -0.67
N GLN A 142 18.39 4.86 0.21
CA GLN A 142 19.38 3.79 0.33
C GLN A 142 18.77 2.52 -0.26
N LEU A 143 19.43 1.94 -1.26
CA LEU A 143 18.92 0.81 -2.05
C LEU A 143 19.96 -0.31 -2.08
N ALA A 144 19.55 -1.54 -1.82
CA ALA A 144 20.37 -2.72 -2.09
C ALA A 144 19.96 -3.34 -3.44
N PHE A 145 20.95 -3.82 -4.18
CA PHE A 145 20.75 -4.50 -5.46
C PHE A 145 21.13 -5.96 -5.23
N ILE A 146 20.16 -6.84 -5.39
CA ILE A 146 20.29 -8.28 -5.17
C ILE A 146 20.43 -8.92 -6.55
N PRO A 147 21.62 -9.40 -6.94
CA PRO A 147 21.83 -10.06 -8.21
C PRO A 147 20.83 -11.19 -8.42
N ARG A 148 20.39 -11.39 -9.66
CA ARG A 148 19.44 -12.46 -10.01
C ARG A 148 19.86 -13.82 -9.45
N ALA A 149 21.13 -14.19 -9.59
CA ALA A 149 21.64 -15.47 -9.12
C ALA A 149 21.46 -15.64 -7.60
N ASP A 150 21.73 -14.59 -6.82
CA ASP A 150 21.59 -14.60 -5.35
C ASP A 150 20.11 -14.63 -4.95
N TYR A 151 19.25 -13.96 -5.72
CA TYR A 151 17.80 -14.02 -5.55
C TYR A 151 17.26 -15.44 -5.78
N GLU A 152 17.57 -16.02 -6.94
CA GLU A 152 17.16 -17.37 -7.36
C GLU A 152 17.66 -18.44 -6.38
N ASP A 153 18.92 -18.36 -5.96
CA ASP A 153 19.52 -19.27 -4.97
C ASP A 153 18.78 -19.19 -3.62
N LEU A 154 18.50 -17.98 -3.12
CA LEU A 154 17.84 -17.83 -1.83
C LEU A 154 16.42 -18.40 -1.85
N ILE A 155 15.61 -18.06 -2.86
CA ILE A 155 14.25 -18.56 -2.95
C ILE A 155 14.22 -20.08 -3.17
N GLY A 156 15.24 -20.65 -3.82
CA GLY A 156 15.42 -22.09 -3.97
C GLY A 156 15.75 -22.80 -2.66
N ARG A 157 16.60 -22.20 -1.81
CA ARG A 157 16.99 -22.77 -0.51
C ARG A 157 16.02 -22.47 0.63
N ARG A 158 15.26 -21.38 0.57
CA ARG A 158 14.40 -20.87 1.65
C ARG A 158 12.93 -20.81 1.23
N PRO A 159 12.16 -21.92 1.30
CA PRO A 159 10.77 -21.96 0.84
C PRO A 159 9.83 -21.02 1.59
N ARG A 160 10.14 -20.68 2.86
CA ARG A 160 9.37 -19.71 3.65
C ARG A 160 9.51 -18.29 3.08
N ILE A 161 10.73 -17.88 2.75
CA ILE A 161 11.00 -16.59 2.08
C ILE A 161 10.33 -16.58 0.70
N ALA A 162 10.49 -17.64 -0.09
CA ALA A 162 9.85 -17.75 -1.41
C ALA A 162 8.32 -17.58 -1.34
N ARG A 163 7.67 -18.23 -0.36
CA ARG A 163 6.24 -18.06 -0.11
C ARG A 163 5.88 -16.64 0.30
N ALA A 164 6.66 -16.01 1.19
CA ALA A 164 6.41 -14.64 1.61
C ALA A 164 6.52 -13.65 0.45
N LEU A 165 7.53 -13.80 -0.41
CA LEU A 165 7.69 -12.98 -1.62
C LEU A 165 6.54 -13.19 -2.62
N GLN A 166 6.01 -14.41 -2.72
CA GLN A 166 4.80 -14.65 -3.51
C GLN A 166 3.59 -13.90 -2.94
N MET A 167 3.43 -13.87 -1.62
CA MET A 167 2.38 -13.09 -0.97
C MET A 167 2.57 -11.58 -1.19
N VAL A 168 3.82 -11.09 -1.22
CA VAL A 168 4.12 -9.70 -1.59
C VAL A 168 3.62 -9.40 -3.01
N ARG A 169 3.93 -10.25 -3.99
CA ARG A 169 3.44 -10.08 -5.38
C ARG A 169 1.91 -10.07 -5.48
N LEU A 170 1.23 -10.98 -4.78
CA LEU A 170 -0.24 -11.01 -4.74
C LEU A 170 -0.82 -9.72 -4.14
N THR A 171 -0.17 -9.20 -3.10
CA THR A 171 -0.55 -7.94 -2.43
C THR A 171 -0.32 -6.73 -3.35
N GLU A 172 0.78 -6.70 -4.11
CA GLU A 172 1.01 -5.67 -5.13
C GLU A 172 -0.09 -5.68 -6.21
N ALA A 173 -0.45 -6.86 -6.70
CA ALA A 173 -1.52 -6.99 -7.69
C ALA A 173 -2.90 -6.56 -7.11
N ALA A 174 -3.16 -6.86 -5.83
CA ALA A 174 -4.38 -6.42 -5.16
C ALA A 174 -4.41 -4.90 -4.95
N THR A 175 -3.28 -4.31 -4.55
CA THR A 175 -3.09 -2.86 -4.42
C THR A 175 -3.34 -2.15 -5.75
N LEU A 176 -2.83 -2.69 -6.85
CA LEU A 176 -3.07 -2.12 -8.18
C LEU A 176 -4.56 -2.13 -8.56
N ARG A 177 -5.29 -3.21 -8.25
CA ARG A 177 -6.74 -3.28 -8.46
C ARG A 177 -7.48 -2.26 -7.59
N GLU A 178 -7.08 -2.10 -6.33
CA GLU A 178 -7.67 -1.10 -5.44
C GLU A 178 -7.41 0.32 -5.97
N TRP A 179 -6.22 0.59 -6.50
CA TRP A 179 -5.90 1.88 -7.11
C TRP A 179 -6.72 2.14 -8.38
N ILE A 180 -7.01 1.12 -9.19
CA ILE A 180 -7.93 1.25 -10.34
C ILE A 180 -9.31 1.68 -9.86
N THR A 181 -9.86 1.01 -8.83
CA THR A 181 -11.14 1.38 -8.22
C THR A 181 -11.10 2.80 -7.65
N ASN A 182 -10.03 3.14 -6.94
CA ASN A 182 -9.83 4.46 -6.35
C ASN A 182 -9.85 5.57 -7.42
N LEU A 183 -9.12 5.39 -8.52
CA LEU A 183 -9.06 6.35 -9.62
C LEU A 183 -10.35 6.40 -10.45
N GLY A 184 -11.06 5.29 -10.57
CA GLY A 184 -12.27 5.18 -11.40
C GLY A 184 -13.55 5.63 -10.70
N SER A 185 -13.67 5.41 -9.38
CA SER A 185 -14.96 5.47 -8.69
C SER A 185 -15.01 6.43 -7.50
N ARG A 186 -13.86 6.79 -6.90
CA ARG A 186 -13.83 7.70 -5.74
C ARG A 186 -13.69 9.17 -6.14
N SER A 187 -14.25 10.07 -5.33
CA SER A 187 -14.09 11.52 -5.43
C SER A 187 -12.68 11.98 -5.02
N GLY A 188 -12.31 13.24 -5.31
CA GLY A 188 -10.97 13.75 -4.96
C GLY A 188 -10.60 13.63 -3.46
N PRO A 189 -11.48 14.03 -2.53
CA PRO A 189 -11.29 13.80 -1.10
C PRO A 189 -11.17 12.34 -0.69
N GLU A 190 -12.05 11.48 -1.20
CA GLU A 190 -12.01 10.03 -0.96
C GLU A 190 -10.68 9.43 -1.44
N ARG A 191 -10.23 9.79 -2.65
CA ARG A 191 -8.96 9.33 -3.23
C ARG A 191 -7.76 9.64 -2.36
N LEU A 192 -7.67 10.90 -1.93
CA LEU A 192 -6.56 11.32 -1.10
C LEU A 192 -6.66 10.68 0.29
N ALA A 193 -7.84 10.63 0.89
CA ALA A 193 -8.04 9.97 2.18
C ALA A 193 -7.62 8.50 2.14
N HIS A 194 -8.03 7.76 1.11
CA HIS A 194 -7.62 6.38 0.86
C HIS A 194 -6.10 6.25 0.78
N PHE A 195 -5.46 7.10 -0.03
CA PHE A 195 -4.00 7.11 -0.17
C PHE A 195 -3.28 7.33 1.17
N LEU A 196 -3.75 8.27 1.99
CA LEU A 196 -3.14 8.53 3.31
C LEU A 196 -3.33 7.35 4.27
N CYS A 197 -4.49 6.69 4.26
CA CYS A 197 -4.74 5.47 5.04
C CYS A 197 -3.81 4.31 4.62
N GLU A 198 -3.69 4.06 3.31
CA GLU A 198 -2.80 3.03 2.77
C GLU A 198 -1.33 3.29 3.19
N MET A 199 -0.85 4.51 3.01
CA MET A 199 0.53 4.87 3.36
C MET A 199 0.81 4.72 4.86
N LEU A 200 -0.16 5.08 5.72
CA LEU A 200 -0.03 4.88 7.16
C LEU A 200 0.16 3.38 7.48
N LEU A 201 -0.68 2.52 6.91
CA LEU A 201 -0.61 1.09 7.20
C LEU A 201 0.69 0.46 6.67
N ARG A 202 1.07 0.76 5.42
CA ARG A 202 2.30 0.24 4.82
C ARG A 202 3.55 0.66 5.60
N LEU A 203 3.62 1.94 6.02
CA LEU A 203 4.73 2.44 6.84
C LEU A 203 4.70 1.88 8.26
N ARG A 204 3.52 1.59 8.82
CA ARG A 204 3.40 0.92 10.12
C ARG A 204 3.98 -0.50 10.07
N THR A 205 3.69 -1.26 9.02
CA THR A 205 4.29 -2.59 8.79
C THR A 205 5.81 -2.53 8.71
N ALA A 206 6.37 -1.49 8.08
CA ALA A 206 7.81 -1.24 8.04
C ALA A 206 8.39 -0.71 9.38
N GLY A 207 7.55 -0.38 10.37
CA GLY A 207 8.00 0.20 11.64
C GLY A 207 8.26 1.71 11.62
N LEU A 208 7.78 2.41 10.59
CA LEU A 208 8.08 3.81 10.29
C LEU A 208 6.90 4.77 10.54
N ALA A 209 5.82 4.28 11.11
CA ALA A 209 4.64 5.06 11.47
C ALA A 209 4.27 4.89 12.96
N PRO A 210 4.96 5.58 13.89
CA PRO A 210 4.61 5.52 15.30
C PRO A 210 3.22 6.16 15.53
N GLY A 211 2.26 5.35 16.00
CA GLY A 211 0.88 5.78 16.20
C GLY A 211 0.15 6.04 14.87
N ASN A 212 -0.36 7.26 14.71
CA ASN A 212 -1.13 7.70 13.52
C ASN A 212 -0.37 8.76 12.70
N GLN A 213 0.95 8.79 12.81
CA GLN A 213 1.78 9.78 12.14
C GLN A 213 2.98 9.13 11.44
N TYR A 214 3.41 9.75 10.35
CA TYR A 214 4.56 9.28 9.57
C TYR A 214 5.20 10.42 8.75
N SER A 215 6.40 10.16 8.25
CA SER A 215 7.07 11.06 7.31
C SER A 215 6.33 11.07 5.98
N PHE A 216 5.97 12.26 5.49
CA PHE A 216 5.24 12.47 4.24
C PHE A 216 6.06 13.38 3.30
N PRO A 217 7.13 12.86 2.67
CA PRO A 217 7.99 13.64 1.78
C PRO A 217 7.42 13.77 0.35
N ILE A 218 6.18 13.33 0.13
CA ILE A 218 5.51 13.29 -1.19
C ILE A 218 5.02 14.69 -1.53
N THR A 219 5.36 15.19 -2.72
CA THR A 219 4.97 16.53 -3.15
C THR A 219 3.53 16.56 -3.69
N GLN A 220 2.96 17.76 -3.85
CA GLN A 220 1.64 17.91 -4.49
C GLN A 220 1.67 17.50 -5.96
N ALA A 221 2.82 17.62 -6.64
CA ALA A 221 3.00 17.14 -8.00
C ALA A 221 3.03 15.60 -8.05
N ASP A 222 3.72 14.96 -7.11
CA ASP A 222 3.68 13.49 -7.00
C ASP A 222 2.25 13.01 -6.71
N LEU A 223 1.52 13.66 -5.79
CA LEU A 223 0.12 13.32 -5.52
C LEU A 223 -0.79 13.55 -6.74
N ALA A 224 -0.52 14.58 -7.55
CA ALA A 224 -1.23 14.82 -8.79
C ALA A 224 -1.00 13.68 -9.78
N ASP A 225 0.27 13.28 -9.96
CA ASP A 225 0.68 12.16 -10.81
C ASP A 225 0.18 10.80 -10.31
N THR A 226 -0.08 10.65 -9.01
CA THR A 226 -0.66 9.43 -8.43
C THR A 226 -2.17 9.40 -8.60
N LEU A 227 -2.87 10.46 -8.20
CA LEU A 227 -4.33 10.45 -8.00
C LEU A 227 -5.12 10.93 -9.22
N GLY A 228 -4.43 11.27 -10.32
CA GLY A 228 -5.04 11.76 -11.56
C GLY A 228 -5.75 13.11 -11.35
N MET A 229 -5.25 13.93 -10.44
CA MET A 229 -5.81 15.23 -10.08
C MET A 229 -4.83 16.36 -10.42
N SER A 230 -5.29 17.59 -10.64
CA SER A 230 -4.38 18.72 -10.78
C SER A 230 -3.75 19.12 -9.44
N CYS A 231 -2.55 19.72 -9.44
CA CYS A 231 -1.92 20.23 -8.21
C CYS A 231 -2.84 21.20 -7.45
N VAL A 232 -3.61 22.05 -8.16
CA VAL A 232 -4.60 22.96 -7.56
C VAL A 232 -5.72 22.18 -6.87
N HIS A 233 -6.20 21.10 -7.48
CA HIS A 233 -7.21 20.24 -6.86
C HIS A 233 -6.64 19.53 -5.63
N ILE A 234 -5.43 18.97 -5.71
CA ILE A 234 -4.72 18.36 -4.56
C ILE A 234 -4.63 19.34 -3.40
N ASN A 235 -4.21 20.58 -3.67
CA ASN A 235 -4.10 21.63 -2.66
C ASN A 235 -5.44 21.88 -1.96
N ARG A 236 -6.52 22.05 -2.73
CA ARG A 236 -7.87 22.27 -2.20
C ARG A 236 -8.36 21.11 -1.35
N VAL A 237 -8.07 19.88 -1.75
CA VAL A 237 -8.45 18.67 -1.00
C VAL A 237 -7.66 18.56 0.29
N LEU A 238 -6.34 18.77 0.28
CA LEU A 238 -5.51 18.83 1.49
C LEU A 238 -6.02 19.88 2.48
N GLN A 239 -6.36 21.08 1.99
CA GLN A 239 -6.95 22.14 2.82
C GLN A 239 -8.30 21.73 3.40
N LYS A 240 -9.15 21.01 2.63
CA LYS A 240 -10.42 20.49 3.13
C LYS A 240 -10.19 19.48 4.27
N LEU A 241 -9.34 18.46 4.07
CA LEU A 241 -9.07 17.45 5.10
C LEU A 241 -8.49 18.07 6.40
N ARG A 242 -7.68 19.13 6.27
CA ARG A 242 -7.18 19.91 7.41
C ARG A 242 -8.29 20.71 8.12
N ARG A 243 -9.13 21.41 7.36
CA ARG A 243 -10.27 22.18 7.92
C ARG A 243 -11.28 21.29 8.63
N ASP A 244 -11.51 20.09 8.11
CA ASP A 244 -12.42 19.10 8.70
C ASP A 244 -11.79 18.41 9.94
N GLY A 245 -10.52 18.72 10.25
CA GLY A 245 -9.78 18.17 11.38
C GLY A 245 -9.49 16.68 11.24
N LEU A 246 -9.41 16.17 10.00
CA LEU A 246 -9.11 14.76 9.73
C LEU A 246 -7.60 14.50 9.75
N ILE A 247 -6.82 15.47 9.24
CA ILE A 247 -5.37 15.40 9.18
C ILE A 247 -4.71 16.68 9.66
N GLU A 248 -3.49 16.55 10.13
CA GLU A 248 -2.52 17.63 10.27
C GLU A 248 -1.32 17.34 9.34
N LEU A 249 -0.84 18.37 8.65
CA LEU A 249 0.37 18.30 7.85
C LEU A 249 1.28 19.47 8.24
N SER A 250 2.36 19.15 8.94
CA SER A 250 3.35 20.12 9.44
C SER A 250 4.74 19.73 8.94
N GLY A 251 5.37 20.61 8.14
CA GLY A 251 6.60 20.29 7.44
C GLY A 251 6.42 19.06 6.52
N ARG A 252 7.22 18.01 6.76
CA ARG A 252 7.13 16.72 6.08
C ARG A 252 6.53 15.63 6.97
N ARG A 253 5.70 15.98 7.96
CA ARG A 253 5.05 15.03 8.86
C ARG A 253 3.55 15.13 8.69
N LEU A 254 2.92 14.00 8.37
CA LEU A 254 1.48 13.85 8.37
C LEU A 254 1.05 13.15 9.65
N THR A 255 0.02 13.69 10.30
CA THR A 255 -0.67 13.07 11.43
C THR A 255 -2.14 12.91 11.07
N ILE A 256 -2.67 11.69 11.19
CA ILE A 256 -4.10 11.42 11.04
C ILE A 256 -4.76 11.63 12.40
N LEU A 257 -5.49 12.74 12.53
CA LEU A 257 -6.11 13.18 13.78
C LEU A 257 -7.36 12.36 14.12
N LYS A 258 -8.12 11.95 13.10
CA LYS A 258 -9.35 11.15 13.22
C LYS A 258 -9.28 9.92 12.30
N PRO A 259 -8.57 8.85 12.70
CA PRO A 259 -8.39 7.66 11.86
C PRO A 259 -9.69 7.06 11.33
N GLU A 260 -10.68 6.85 12.21
CA GLU A 260 -11.98 6.32 11.78
C GLU A 260 -12.74 7.26 10.85
N GLY A 261 -12.66 8.58 11.10
CA GLY A 261 -13.28 9.58 10.23
C GLY A 261 -12.67 9.60 8.83
N LEU A 262 -11.33 9.46 8.75
CA LEU A 262 -10.62 9.40 7.47
C LEU A 262 -10.89 8.07 6.74
N ARG A 263 -10.94 6.96 7.48
CA ARG A 263 -11.29 5.63 6.96
C ARG A 263 -12.70 5.60 6.38
N LEU A 264 -13.67 6.17 7.08
CA LEU A 264 -15.05 6.29 6.62
C LEU A 264 -15.15 7.17 5.38
N LEU A 265 -14.50 8.33 5.38
CA LEU A 265 -14.45 9.20 4.19
C LEU A 265 -13.85 8.48 2.98
N ALA A 266 -12.84 7.63 3.18
CA ALA A 266 -12.16 6.93 2.11
C ALA A 266 -12.89 5.66 1.63
N GLU A 267 -13.93 5.21 2.35
CA GLU A 267 -14.44 3.84 2.25
C GLU A 267 -13.29 2.81 2.26
N TYR A 268 -12.35 3.01 3.19
CA TYR A 268 -11.09 2.27 3.21
C TYR A 268 -11.21 0.95 3.97
N ASP A 269 -10.93 -0.14 3.25
CA ASP A 269 -10.74 -1.49 3.78
C ASP A 269 -9.31 -1.95 3.49
N ALA A 270 -8.59 -2.39 4.51
CA ALA A 270 -7.20 -2.82 4.41
C ALA A 270 -7.03 -4.26 3.93
N SER A 271 -8.12 -5.00 3.71
CA SER A 271 -8.09 -6.44 3.37
C SER A 271 -7.24 -6.79 2.14
N TYR A 272 -7.02 -5.85 1.21
CA TYR A 272 -6.16 -6.05 0.05
C TYR A 272 -4.65 -6.00 0.37
N LEU A 273 -4.26 -5.41 1.51
CA LEU A 273 -2.87 -5.35 2.02
C LEU A 273 -2.54 -6.49 2.98
N GLU A 274 -3.58 -7.09 3.56
CA GLU A 274 -3.49 -8.24 4.47
C GLU A 274 -4.28 -9.40 3.86
N PRO A 275 -3.79 -10.04 2.79
CA PRO A 275 -4.45 -11.20 2.23
C PRO A 275 -4.49 -12.31 3.29
N ALA A 276 -5.61 -12.39 4.01
CA ALA A 276 -5.83 -13.41 5.01
C ALA A 276 -5.68 -14.77 4.34
N ALA A 277 -4.80 -15.61 4.88
CA ALA A 277 -4.76 -17.01 4.51
C ALA A 277 -6.08 -17.64 4.97
N VAL A 278 -7.07 -17.69 4.09
CA VAL A 278 -8.27 -18.51 4.33
C VAL A 278 -7.78 -19.95 4.45
N PRO A 279 -8.05 -20.65 5.56
CA PRO A 279 -7.70 -22.06 5.68
C PRO A 279 -8.27 -22.81 4.47
N LEU A 280 -7.43 -23.61 3.80
CA LEU A 280 -7.89 -24.45 2.71
C LEU A 280 -9.06 -25.30 3.22
N ARG A 281 -10.27 -25.04 2.71
CA ARG A 281 -11.36 -26.00 2.85
C ARG A 281 -10.94 -27.25 2.07
N PRO A 282 -11.06 -28.46 2.62
CA PRO A 282 -10.75 -29.67 1.87
C PRO A 282 -11.51 -29.65 0.55
N SER A 283 -10.79 -29.96 -0.53
CA SER A 283 -11.30 -29.79 -1.88
C SER A 283 -12.46 -30.76 -2.13
N ALA A 284 -13.33 -30.43 -3.08
CA ALA A 284 -14.34 -31.38 -3.55
C ALA A 284 -13.71 -32.68 -4.11
N ILE A 285 -12.43 -32.61 -4.54
CA ILE A 285 -11.67 -33.75 -5.06
C ILE A 285 -11.33 -34.75 -3.94
N ASP A 286 -11.08 -34.27 -2.72
CA ASP A 286 -10.81 -35.13 -1.56
C ASP A 286 -12.07 -35.92 -1.12
N LYS A 287 -13.26 -35.44 -1.49
CA LYS A 287 -14.55 -36.12 -1.23
C LYS A 287 -14.96 -37.10 -2.33
N LEU A 288 -14.27 -37.09 -3.48
CA LEU A 288 -14.54 -38.00 -4.60
C LEU A 288 -13.69 -39.28 -4.54
N ASN A 289 -12.63 -39.28 -3.71
CA ASN A 289 -11.73 -40.42 -3.50
C ASN A 289 -11.97 -41.15 -2.15
N ALA A 290 -13.06 -40.82 -1.45
CA ALA A 290 -13.50 -41.45 -0.20
C ALA A 290 -14.88 -42.07 -0.40
#